data_AF-A0A0J6XL83-F1
#
_entry.id   AF-A0A0J6XL83-F1
#
_cell.length_a   1.000
_cell.length_b   1.000
_cell.length_c   1.000
_cell.angle_alpha   90.00
_cell.angle_beta   90.00
_cell.angle_gamma   90.00
#
_symmetry.space_group_name_H-M   'P 1'
#
loop_
_entity.id
_entity.type
_entity.pdbx_description
1 polymer ?
#
loop_
_entity_poly.entity_id
_entity_poly.type
_entity_poly.pdbx_seq_one_letter_code
_entity_poly.pdbx_strand_id
1 'polypeptide(L)' 'MDEKKQQPKSPDDPETLSDEEMMRMINEILDSVPPEQAEDCLLAIADGRAAPHSVPVELTPGQANNLLLFLHRGGG' A
#
# COMPACT_ATOMS: atom_id res chain seq x y z
N MET A 1 -16.00 -9.46 -30.80
CA MET A 1 -14.58 -9.70 -30.53
C MET A 1 -14.10 -8.57 -29.64
N ASP A 2 -13.68 -8.72 -28.40
CA ASP A 2 -13.62 -9.80 -27.43
C ASP A 2 -13.53 -9.08 -26.07
N GLU A 3 -14.23 -9.66 -25.11
CA GLU A 3 -14.24 -9.43 -23.67
C GLU A 3 -13.31 -8.40 -23.00
N LYS A 4 -13.93 -7.66 -22.07
CA LYS A 4 -13.32 -7.12 -20.84
C LYS A 4 -12.25 -8.07 -20.31
N LYS A 5 -10.98 -7.76 -20.54
CA LYS A 5 -9.90 -8.30 -19.70
C LYS A 5 -9.89 -7.51 -18.40
N GLN A 6 -10.84 -7.81 -17.52
CA GLN A 6 -10.54 -7.78 -16.10
C GLN A 6 -9.37 -8.75 -15.95
N GLN A 7 -8.15 -8.22 -15.80
CA GLN A 7 -7.06 -9.06 -15.35
C GLN A 7 -7.54 -9.72 -14.07
N PRO A 8 -7.57 -11.07 -13.98
CA PRO A 8 -7.76 -11.71 -12.71
C PRO A 8 -6.63 -11.19 -11.83
N LYS A 9 -6.95 -10.76 -10.60
CA LYS A 9 -5.95 -10.53 -9.56
C LYS A 9 -5.09 -11.80 -9.52
N SER A 10 -3.93 -11.78 -10.15
CA SER A 10 -3.00 -12.89 -10.11
C SER A 10 -2.53 -12.96 -8.66
N PRO A 11 -2.81 -14.05 -7.92
CA PRO A 11 -2.28 -14.22 -6.56
C PRO A 11 -0.75 -14.41 -6.54
N ASP A 12 -0.11 -14.37 -7.71
CA ASP A 12 1.32 -14.55 -7.96
C ASP A 12 2.08 -13.23 -8.17
N ASP A 13 1.41 -12.08 -8.09
CA ASP A 13 2.12 -10.80 -8.11
C ASP A 13 2.58 -10.50 -6.67
N PRO A 14 3.89 -10.58 -6.36
CA PRO A 14 4.40 -10.40 -4.99
C PRO A 14 4.08 -9.02 -4.41
N GLU A 15 3.63 -8.09 -5.26
CA GLU A 15 3.23 -6.74 -4.86
C GLU A 15 1.73 -6.61 -4.56
N THR A 16 0.91 -7.61 -4.92
CA THR A 16 -0.53 -7.61 -4.64
C THR A 16 -0.84 -8.09 -3.23
N LEU A 17 -0.90 -7.16 -2.29
CA LEU A 17 -1.42 -7.39 -0.94
C LEU A 17 -2.94 -7.58 -0.98
N SER A 18 -3.46 -8.52 -0.20
CA SER A 18 -4.91 -8.64 0.06
C SER A 18 -5.41 -7.44 0.87
N ASP A 19 -6.69 -7.08 0.73
CA ASP A 19 -7.29 -5.97 1.47
C ASP A 19 -7.09 -6.09 3.00
N GLU A 20 -7.18 -7.30 3.57
CA GLU A 20 -6.92 -7.56 5.00
C GLU A 20 -5.45 -7.29 5.40
N GLU A 21 -4.50 -7.71 4.57
CA GLU A 21 -3.08 -7.46 4.79
C GLU A 21 -2.75 -5.97 4.65
N MET A 22 -3.34 -5.31 3.65
CA MET A 22 -3.22 -3.87 3.47
C MET A 22 -3.75 -3.10 4.68
N MET A 23 -4.93 -3.48 5.17
CA MET A 23 -5.53 -2.87 6.35
C MET A 23 -4.68 -3.11 7.60
N ARG A 24 -4.13 -4.31 7.77
CA ARG A 24 -3.24 -4.63 8.88
C ARG A 24 -1.97 -3.78 8.85
N MET A 25 -1.29 -3.72 7.71
CA MET A 25 -0.07 -2.91 7.56
C MET A 25 -0.34 -1.42 7.79
N ILE A 26 -1.46 -0.89 7.28
CA ILE A 26 -1.88 0.48 7.55
C ILE A 26 -2.07 0.71 9.03
N ASN A 27 -2.75 -0.20 9.75
CA ASN A 27 -2.91 -0.07 11.19
C ASN A 27 -1.56 -0.11 11.93
N GLU A 28 -0.63 -0.97 11.53
CA GLU A 28 0.71 -1.01 12.13
C GLU A 28 1.50 0.28 11.88
N ILE A 29 1.39 0.87 10.69
CA ILE A 29 1.99 2.17 10.38
C ILE A 29 1.32 3.27 11.21
N LEU A 30 0.00 3.29 11.27
CA LEU A 30 -0.78 4.30 12.01
C LEU A 30 -0.59 4.21 13.54
N ASP A 31 -0.22 3.04 14.06
CA ASP A 31 0.17 2.87 15.46
C ASP A 31 1.52 3.54 15.77
N SER A 32 2.42 3.58 14.78
CA SER A 32 3.76 4.19 14.93
C SER A 32 3.83 5.66 14.55
N VAL A 33 3.09 6.08 13.52
CA VAL A 33 3.11 7.46 12.99
C VAL A 33 1.69 7.96 12.73
N PRO A 34 1.43 9.27 12.87
CA PRO A 34 0.12 9.84 12.57
C PRO A 34 -0.24 9.66 11.09
N PRO A 35 -1.54 9.65 10.73
CA PRO A 35 -2.02 9.38 9.38
C PRO A 35 -1.40 10.30 8.31
N GLU A 36 -1.19 11.57 8.63
CA GLU A 36 -0.53 12.54 7.73
C GLU A 36 0.92 12.12 7.41
N GLN A 37 1.65 11.56 8.38
CA GLN A 37 3.02 11.07 8.18
C GLN A 37 3.03 9.68 7.54
N ALA A 38 2.04 8.84 7.85
CA ALA A 38 1.87 7.53 7.22
C ALA A 38 1.74 7.67 5.71
N GLU A 39 0.90 8.61 5.24
CA GLU A 39 0.74 8.89 3.82
C GLU A 39 2.04 9.38 3.18
N ASP A 40 2.74 10.33 3.82
CA ASP A 40 4.02 10.86 3.31
C ASP A 40 5.11 9.76 3.23
N CYS A 41 5.15 8.85 4.21
CA CYS A 41 6.01 7.67 4.20
C CYS A 41 5.68 6.72 3.05
N LEU A 42 4.41 6.40 2.86
CA LEU A 42 3.98 5.53 1.77
C LEU A 42 4.27 6.18 0.41
N LEU A 43 4.07 7.48 0.26
CA LEU A 43 4.41 8.27 -0.94
C LEU A 43 5.89 8.21 -1.24
N ALA A 44 6.74 8.43 -0.25
CA ALA A 44 8.19 8.37 -0.42
C ALA A 44 8.64 6.97 -0.85
N ILE A 45 8.14 5.91 -0.21
CA ILE A 45 8.49 4.52 -0.54
C ILE A 45 7.99 4.16 -1.95
N ALA A 46 6.77 4.55 -2.31
CA ALA A 46 6.20 4.33 -3.64
C ALA A 46 7.02 5.01 -4.75
N ASP A 47 7.62 6.16 -4.45
CA ASP A 47 8.52 6.88 -5.35
C ASP A 47 9.96 6.30 -5.36
N GLY A 48 10.21 5.23 -4.59
CA GLY A 48 11.53 4.60 -4.45
C GLY A 48 12.51 5.41 -3.58
N ARG A 49 12.00 6.37 -2.81
CA ARG A 49 12.76 7.15 -1.83
C ARG A 49 12.67 6.52 -0.44
N ALA A 50 13.65 6.84 0.40
CA ALA A 50 13.58 6.46 1.81
C ALA A 50 12.42 7.18 2.50
N ALA A 51 11.67 6.46 3.34
CA ALA A 51 10.62 7.05 4.15
C ALA A 51 11.20 8.13 5.09
N PRO A 52 10.58 9.30 5.19
CA PRO A 52 11.03 10.39 6.06
C PRO A 52 10.90 10.03 7.55
N HIS A 53 10.01 9.09 7.88
CA HIS A 53 9.87 8.51 9.20
C HIS A 53 10.05 6.99 9.14
N SER A 54 10.61 6.42 10.20
CA SER A 54 10.73 4.97 10.33
C SER A 54 9.33 4.38 10.48
N VAL A 55 8.90 3.63 9.47
CA VAL A 55 7.71 2.78 9.54
C VAL A 55 8.13 1.39 10.01
N PRO A 56 7.33 0.69 10.84
CA PRO A 56 7.67 -0.62 11.37
C PRO A 56 7.56 -1.74 10.31
N VAL A 57 7.14 -1.40 9.08
CA VAL A 57 6.84 -2.33 7.99
C VAL A 57 7.83 -2.08 6.85
N GLU A 58 8.53 -3.13 6.41
CA GLU A 58 9.32 -3.07 5.18
C GLU A 58 8.39 -3.25 3.98
N LEU A 59 8.26 -2.19 3.18
CA LEU A 59 7.38 -2.16 2.01
C LEU A 59 8.20 -1.99 0.74
N THR A 60 7.80 -2.71 -0.32
CA THR A 60 8.27 -2.39 -1.67
C THR A 60 7.56 -1.14 -2.21
N PRO A 61 8.13 -0.46 -3.23
CA PRO A 61 7.45 0.65 -3.88
C PRO A 61 6.05 0.30 -4.41
N GLY A 62 5.86 -0.90 -4.98
CA GLY A 62 4.53 -1.35 -5.44
C GLY A 62 3.56 -1.61 -4.30
N GLN A 63 4.03 -2.18 -3.18
CA GLN A 63 3.20 -2.37 -1.98
C GLN A 63 2.77 -1.03 -1.37
N ALA A 64 3.70 -0.08 -1.23
CA ALA A 64 3.39 1.25 -0.71
C ALA A 64 2.38 1.98 -1.60
N ASN A 65 2.52 1.87 -2.92
CA ASN A 65 1.54 2.40 -3.87
C ASN A 65 0.16 1.75 -3.70
N ASN A 66 0.11 0.43 -3.50
CA ASN A 66 -1.16 -0.27 -3.23
C ASN A 66 -1.83 0.20 -1.92
N LEU A 67 -1.05 0.44 -0.87
CA LEU A 67 -1.56 0.98 0.40
C LEU A 67 -2.09 2.41 0.25
N LEU A 68 -1.41 3.28 -0.51
CA LEU A 68 -1.90 4.64 -0.84
C LEU A 68 -3.23 4.56 -1.58
N LEU A 69 -3.30 3.71 -2.61
CA LEU A 69 -4.54 3.51 -3.37
C LEU A 69 -5.66 3.01 -2.46
N PHE A 70 -5.38 2.13 -1.50
CA PHE A 70 -6.36 1.64 -0.53
C PHE A 70 -6.87 2.77 0.39
N LEU A 71 -5.97 3.62 0.90
CA LEU A 71 -6.33 4.79 1.72
C LEU A 71 -7.22 5.78 0.95
N HIS A 72 -6.83 6.16 -0.28
CA HIS A 72 -7.59 7.13 -1.10
C HIS A 72 -8.90 6.56 -1.65
N ARG A 73 -8.99 5.25 -1.83
CA ARG A 73 -10.21 4.58 -2.30
C ARG A 73 -11.31 4.56 -1.22
N GLY A 74 -10.99 4.93 0.02
CA GLY A 74 -11.90 4.81 1.14
C GLY A 74 -12.09 3.35 1.52
N GLY A 75 -11.02 2.70 1.99
CA GLY A 75 -11.11 1.41 2.68
C GLY A 75 -12.24 1.49 3.72
N GLY A 76 -13.23 0.62 3.56
CA GLY A 76 -14.57 0.74 4.16
C GLY A 76 -14.63 0.74 5.69
#